data_AF-A0A956AS11-F1
#
_entry.id   AF-A0A956AS11-F1
#
_cell.length_a   1.000
_cell.length_b   1.000
_cell.length_c   1.000
_cell.angle_alpha   90.00
_cell.angle_beta   90.00
_cell.angle_gamma   90.00
#
_symmetry.space_group_name_H-M   'P 1'
#
loop_
_entity.id
_entity.type
_entity.pdbx_description
1 polymer ?
#
loop_
_entity_poly.entity_id
_entity_poly.type
_entity_poly.pdbx_seq_one_letter_code
_entity_poly.pdbx_strand_id
1 'polypeptide(L)'
;MFERADTNSPFVIGSLWNGEDAVPGPGNADGQNHDKWFQTRSGHKFIFRDEPGAESITLVDKSGRLKFEIDVPKNLITVEAMTGDLFFEAPEGPIDLECKTMEITASNSTTTTVGEQLTEASKDRQETIASTCSGTASAQFSVSTKNLSVSFGSATLGAEFSEMTVSGTTTQTVGQSKQTGGGIVQATTGSETLTAGTARFETPVFDLAIKSTATVMAGLTDIHSMVDGAISAGGILT
;
A
#
# COMPACT_ATOMS: atom_id res chain seq x y z
N MET A 1 44.86 47.58 -22.28
CA MET A 1 44.16 48.89 -22.29
C MET A 1 44.81 49.75 -21.23
N PHE A 2 44.84 51.07 -21.34
CA PHE A 2 45.50 51.95 -20.37
C PHE A 2 44.55 53.08 -19.95
N GLU A 3 44.52 53.44 -18.68
CA GLU A 3 43.72 54.56 -18.20
C GLU A 3 44.19 55.86 -18.86
N ARG A 4 43.31 56.49 -19.65
CA ARG A 4 43.59 57.79 -20.31
C ARG A 4 44.91 57.81 -21.11
N ALA A 5 45.29 56.67 -21.70
CA ALA A 5 46.56 56.47 -22.40
C ALA A 5 47.84 56.61 -21.54
N ASP A 6 47.74 56.59 -20.21
CA ASP A 6 48.89 56.48 -19.32
C ASP A 6 49.41 55.03 -19.27
N THR A 7 50.59 54.82 -19.86
CA THR A 7 51.28 53.52 -19.88
C THR A 7 51.60 52.96 -18.49
N ASN A 8 51.62 53.80 -17.45
CA ASN A 8 51.83 53.36 -16.08
C ASN A 8 50.57 52.82 -15.39
N SER A 9 49.40 52.97 -16.03
CA SER A 9 48.10 52.61 -15.48
C SER A 9 47.36 51.62 -16.39
N PRO A 10 47.86 50.37 -16.56
CA PRO A 10 47.21 49.38 -17.40
C PRO A 10 45.93 48.81 -16.78
N PHE A 11 44.92 48.63 -17.61
CA PHE A 11 43.82 47.70 -17.38
C PHE A 11 44.13 46.36 -18.06
N VAL A 12 44.06 45.29 -17.27
CA VAL A 12 44.01 43.91 -17.77
C VAL A 12 42.53 43.53 -17.91
N ILE A 13 42.10 43.23 -19.13
CA ILE A 13 40.73 42.80 -19.43
C ILE A 13 40.84 41.44 -20.11
N GLY A 14 40.24 40.43 -19.49
CA GLY A 14 40.21 39.06 -19.99
C GLY A 14 41.44 38.23 -19.60
N SER A 15 41.46 37.01 -20.10
CA SER A 15 42.53 36.04 -19.91
C SER A 15 42.62 35.19 -21.17
N LEU A 16 43.84 34.80 -21.55
CA LEU A 16 44.08 33.89 -22.68
C LEU A 16 44.50 32.53 -22.11
N TRP A 17 44.07 31.46 -22.76
CA TRP A 17 44.51 30.12 -22.42
C TRP A 17 45.99 29.94 -22.82
N ASN A 18 46.81 29.46 -21.90
CA ASN A 18 48.28 29.45 -22.01
C ASN A 18 48.86 28.10 -22.48
N GLY A 19 48.01 27.11 -22.83
CA GLY A 19 48.42 25.76 -23.25
C GLY A 19 48.73 24.80 -22.10
N GLU A 20 48.89 25.29 -20.87
CA GLU A 20 48.92 24.51 -19.64
C GLU A 20 47.51 24.37 -19.05
N ASP A 21 46.79 25.49 -18.96
CA ASP A 21 45.37 25.55 -18.63
C ASP A 21 44.53 25.22 -19.88
N ALA A 22 43.84 24.08 -19.84
CA ALA A 22 42.95 23.65 -20.90
C ALA A 22 41.64 24.46 -20.89
N VAL A 23 41.08 24.67 -22.08
CA VAL A 23 39.74 25.24 -22.23
C VAL A 23 38.74 24.32 -21.49
N PRO A 24 37.80 24.88 -20.70
CA PRO A 24 36.74 24.13 -20.07
C PRO A 24 35.93 23.28 -21.06
N GLY A 25 35.51 22.09 -20.62
CA GLY A 25 34.73 21.17 -21.46
C GLY A 25 35.52 20.65 -22.69
N PRO A 26 34.84 20.23 -23.77
CA PRO A 26 35.48 19.89 -25.05
C PRO A 26 35.97 21.14 -25.82
N GLY A 27 35.83 22.34 -25.26
CA GLY A 27 36.06 23.60 -25.96
C GLY A 27 35.04 23.85 -27.07
N ASN A 28 35.44 24.66 -28.07
CA ASN A 28 34.64 24.98 -29.25
C ASN A 28 35.16 24.19 -30.48
N ALA A 29 35.15 22.87 -30.41
CA ALA A 29 35.81 22.00 -31.40
C ALA A 29 35.19 22.09 -32.81
N ASP A 30 33.89 22.34 -32.91
CA ASP A 30 33.15 22.51 -34.17
C ASP A 30 33.11 23.97 -34.67
N GLY A 31 33.58 24.91 -33.86
CA GLY A 31 33.56 26.34 -34.14
C GLY A 31 32.20 27.02 -33.91
N GLN A 32 31.14 26.26 -33.64
CA GLN A 32 29.76 26.74 -33.59
C GLN A 32 29.40 27.40 -32.25
N ASN A 33 30.18 27.11 -31.21
CA ASN A 33 30.07 27.70 -29.88
C ASN A 33 28.69 27.48 -29.24
N HIS A 34 28.08 26.31 -29.48
CA HIS A 34 26.77 25.99 -28.90
C HIS A 34 26.82 25.87 -27.37
N ASP A 35 27.90 25.30 -26.83
CA ASP A 35 28.02 25.05 -25.40
C ASP A 35 28.79 26.17 -24.67
N LYS A 36 28.18 26.78 -23.65
CA LYS A 36 28.82 27.73 -22.72
C LYS A 36 29.05 27.04 -21.38
N TRP A 37 30.29 27.05 -20.92
CA TRP A 37 30.72 26.31 -19.73
C TRP A 37 31.22 27.25 -18.65
N PHE A 38 30.82 26.95 -17.41
CA PHE A 38 31.52 27.37 -16.21
C PHE A 38 32.09 26.13 -15.55
N GLN A 39 33.41 26.01 -15.50
CA GLN A 39 34.09 24.90 -14.85
C GLN A 39 34.92 25.40 -13.67
N THR A 40 34.69 24.80 -12.51
CA THR A 40 35.49 25.07 -11.30
C THR A 40 36.86 24.38 -11.40
N ARG A 41 37.86 24.86 -10.65
CA ARG A 41 39.19 24.23 -10.56
C ARG A 41 39.13 22.75 -10.14
N SER A 42 38.11 22.35 -9.37
CA SER A 42 37.90 20.96 -8.94
C SER A 42 37.12 20.10 -9.95
N GLY A 43 36.67 20.68 -11.08
CA GLY A 43 36.09 19.96 -12.21
C GLY A 43 34.56 19.90 -12.27
N HIS A 44 33.83 20.52 -11.33
CA HIS A 44 32.37 20.66 -11.44
C HIS A 44 32.01 21.63 -12.55
N LYS A 45 30.88 21.40 -13.22
CA LYS A 45 30.48 22.13 -14.42
C LYS A 45 29.04 22.63 -14.33
N PHE A 46 28.84 23.85 -14.80
CA PHE A 46 27.52 24.41 -15.10
C PHE A 46 27.50 24.81 -16.57
N ILE A 47 26.54 24.31 -17.34
CA ILE A 47 26.58 24.25 -18.80
C ILE A 47 25.26 24.80 -19.35
N PHE A 48 25.37 25.71 -20.31
CA PHE A 48 24.27 26.13 -21.17
C PHE A 48 24.54 25.62 -22.58
N ARG A 49 23.63 24.82 -23.13
CA ARG A 49 23.69 24.39 -24.53
C ARG A 49 22.65 25.16 -25.33
N ASP A 50 23.13 25.92 -26.31
CA ASP A 50 22.32 26.74 -27.23
C ASP A 50 22.27 26.12 -28.64
N GLU A 51 22.49 24.81 -28.77
CA GLU A 51 22.33 24.12 -30.05
C GLU A 51 20.84 24.08 -30.42
N PRO A 52 20.43 24.60 -31.60
CA PRO A 52 19.04 24.62 -31.99
C PRO A 52 18.38 23.24 -31.97
N GLY A 53 17.32 23.08 -31.17
CA GLY A 53 16.60 21.81 -31.00
C GLY A 53 17.26 20.80 -30.05
N ALA A 54 18.33 21.20 -29.35
CA ALA A 54 19.01 20.42 -28.32
C ALA A 54 19.35 21.28 -27.08
N GLU A 55 18.57 22.33 -26.86
CA GLU A 55 18.85 23.32 -25.81
C GLU A 55 18.71 22.70 -24.41
N SER A 56 19.71 22.95 -23.55
CA SER A 56 19.69 22.42 -22.20
C SER A 56 20.48 23.26 -21.20
N ILE A 57 20.16 23.08 -19.91
CA ILE A 57 20.90 23.64 -18.78
C ILE A 57 21.31 22.49 -17.87
N THR A 58 22.61 22.36 -17.57
CA THR A 58 23.12 21.23 -16.79
C THR A 58 24.05 21.69 -15.68
N LEU A 59 23.81 21.23 -14.45
CA LEU A 59 24.74 21.28 -13.34
C LEU A 59 25.22 19.86 -13.02
N VAL A 60 26.52 19.63 -13.07
CA VAL A 60 27.10 18.30 -12.92
C VAL A 60 28.39 18.31 -12.10
N ASP A 61 28.57 17.30 -11.26
CA ASP A 61 29.79 17.12 -10.50
C ASP A 61 30.97 16.66 -11.38
N LYS A 62 32.19 16.69 -10.81
CA LYS A 62 33.40 16.26 -11.54
C LYS A 62 33.33 14.81 -12.03
N SER A 63 32.59 13.94 -11.35
CA SER A 63 32.47 12.52 -11.70
C SER A 63 31.38 12.24 -12.73
N GLY A 64 30.47 13.19 -12.97
CA GLY A 64 29.34 12.99 -13.89
C GLY A 64 28.18 12.19 -13.29
N ARG A 65 28.19 11.90 -11.99
CA ARG A 65 27.23 10.99 -11.34
C ARG A 65 26.15 11.72 -10.55
N LEU A 66 26.38 12.99 -10.21
CA LEU A 66 25.38 13.88 -9.62
C LEU A 66 25.03 14.93 -10.67
N LYS A 67 23.77 14.93 -11.10
CA LYS A 67 23.31 15.75 -12.23
C LYS A 67 21.96 16.40 -11.93
N PHE A 68 21.86 17.68 -12.27
CA PHE A 68 20.62 18.40 -12.45
C PHE A 68 20.55 18.90 -13.89
N GLU A 69 19.48 18.59 -14.61
CA GLU A 69 19.36 18.89 -16.04
C GLU A 69 17.96 19.40 -16.38
N ILE A 70 17.90 20.49 -17.13
CA ILE A 70 16.70 20.97 -17.82
C ILE A 70 16.90 20.69 -19.31
N ASP A 71 16.11 19.78 -19.87
CA ASP A 71 16.06 19.43 -21.29
C ASP A 71 14.87 20.16 -21.93
N VAL A 72 15.15 21.20 -22.72
CA VAL A 72 14.14 22.10 -23.27
C VAL A 72 13.30 21.40 -24.35
N PRO A 73 13.88 20.70 -25.35
CA PRO A 73 13.10 19.99 -26.36
C PRO A 73 12.17 18.93 -25.79
N LYS A 74 12.59 18.23 -24.72
CA LYS A 74 11.74 17.24 -24.04
C LYS A 74 10.81 17.84 -23.01
N ASN A 75 10.97 19.11 -22.66
CA ASN A 75 10.27 19.77 -21.56
C ASN A 75 10.38 18.95 -20.25
N LEU A 76 11.60 18.54 -19.92
CA LEU A 76 11.90 17.60 -18.83
C LEU A 76 12.96 18.17 -17.89
N ILE A 77 12.74 18.03 -16.59
CA ILE A 77 13.76 18.27 -15.57
C ILE A 77 14.17 16.93 -14.96
N THR A 78 15.47 16.68 -14.85
CA THR A 78 16.02 15.45 -14.32
C THR A 78 16.98 15.74 -13.17
N VAL A 79 16.82 15.02 -12.05
CA VAL A 79 17.72 15.07 -10.88
C VAL A 79 18.20 13.66 -10.60
N GLU A 80 19.51 13.44 -10.66
CA GLU A 80 20.11 12.11 -10.61
C GLU A 80 21.27 12.05 -9.62
N ALA A 81 21.32 10.96 -8.84
CA ALA A 81 22.47 10.52 -8.06
C ALA A 81 22.74 9.05 -8.35
N MET A 82 23.60 8.74 -9.33
CA MET A 82 23.74 7.37 -9.87
C MET A 82 24.23 6.33 -8.84
N THR A 83 25.03 6.77 -7.86
CA THR A 83 25.62 5.89 -6.84
C THR A 83 25.45 6.45 -5.43
N GLY A 84 24.61 7.46 -5.26
CA GLY A 84 24.43 8.16 -3.99
C GLY A 84 22.96 8.37 -3.68
N ASP A 85 22.69 9.14 -2.64
CA ASP A 85 21.35 9.34 -2.12
C ASP A 85 20.73 10.67 -2.60
N LEU A 86 19.41 10.68 -2.78
CA LEU A 86 18.61 11.90 -2.86
C LEU A 86 17.88 12.08 -1.53
N PHE A 87 18.08 13.21 -0.86
CA PHE A 87 17.52 13.50 0.46
C PHE A 87 16.81 14.85 0.43
N PHE A 88 15.55 14.87 0.86
CA PHE A 88 14.70 16.06 0.95
C PHE A 88 14.26 16.23 2.40
N GLU A 89 14.53 17.39 3.00
CA GLU A 89 14.21 17.67 4.40
C GLU A 89 13.61 19.08 4.54
N ALA A 90 12.52 19.18 5.29
CA ALA A 90 11.87 20.43 5.65
C ALA A 90 11.44 20.36 7.13
N PRO A 91 12.33 20.62 8.11
CA PRO A 91 12.07 20.35 9.53
C PRO A 91 10.91 21.16 10.13
N GLU A 92 10.64 22.34 9.57
CA GLU A 92 9.60 23.25 10.04
C GLU A 92 8.42 23.38 9.07
N GLY A 93 8.54 22.85 7.84
CA GLY A 93 7.60 23.13 6.75
C GLY A 93 7.19 21.87 5.97
N PRO A 94 6.13 21.97 5.15
CA PRO A 94 5.68 20.85 4.33
C PRO A 94 6.55 20.64 3.10
N ILE A 95 6.49 19.42 2.54
CA ILE A 95 6.94 19.10 1.18
C ILE A 95 5.68 18.72 0.39
N ASP A 96 5.25 19.60 -0.51
CA ASP A 96 4.06 19.39 -1.34
C ASP A 96 4.43 18.85 -2.72
N LEU A 97 3.74 17.78 -3.16
CA LEU A 97 3.92 17.16 -4.47
C LEU A 97 2.59 17.11 -5.22
N GLU A 98 2.35 18.10 -6.08
CA GLU A 98 1.14 18.19 -6.90
C GLU A 98 1.44 17.83 -8.36
N CYS A 99 0.76 16.79 -8.87
CA CYS A 99 0.93 16.33 -10.24
C CYS A 99 -0.32 15.58 -10.73
N LYS A 100 -0.43 15.39 -12.05
CA LYS A 100 -1.53 14.60 -12.65
C LYS A 100 -1.36 13.10 -12.42
N THR A 101 -0.13 12.61 -12.47
CA THR A 101 0.22 11.20 -12.32
C THR A 101 1.58 11.11 -11.64
N MET A 102 1.67 10.28 -10.60
CA MET A 102 2.89 9.97 -9.86
C MET A 102 3.13 8.48 -9.92
N GLU A 103 4.36 8.09 -10.24
CA GLU A 103 4.83 6.71 -10.26
C GLU A 103 6.00 6.57 -9.29
N ILE A 104 5.94 5.58 -8.40
CA ILE A 104 6.99 5.31 -7.41
C ILE A 104 7.44 3.86 -7.58
N THR A 105 8.71 3.67 -7.90
CA THR A 105 9.32 2.36 -8.11
C THR A 105 10.52 2.20 -7.18
N ALA A 106 10.49 1.17 -6.34
CA ALA A 106 11.60 0.78 -5.48
C ALA A 106 11.94 -0.71 -5.71
N SER A 107 13.22 -1.02 -5.87
CA SER A 107 13.68 -2.39 -6.17
C SER A 107 13.74 -3.30 -4.94
N ASN A 108 13.86 -2.72 -3.75
CA ASN A 108 13.98 -3.45 -2.49
C ASN A 108 12.79 -3.17 -1.56
N SER A 109 12.65 -1.92 -1.09
CA SER A 109 11.60 -1.55 -0.15
C SER A 109 11.21 -0.07 -0.24
N THR A 110 9.99 0.22 0.22
CA THR A 110 9.47 1.57 0.52
C THR A 110 8.99 1.57 1.96
N THR A 111 9.30 2.61 2.75
CA THR A 111 8.88 2.74 4.15
C THR A 111 8.26 4.11 4.38
N THR A 112 7.09 4.15 5.02
CA THR A 112 6.39 5.38 5.40
C THR A 112 6.20 5.38 6.90
N THR A 113 6.78 6.37 7.59
CA THR A 113 6.61 6.56 9.04
C THR A 113 5.92 7.90 9.28
N VAL A 114 4.84 7.90 10.04
CA VAL A 114 4.06 9.10 10.35
C VAL A 114 3.84 9.18 11.86
N GLY A 115 4.17 10.33 12.46
CA GLY A 115 4.11 10.50 13.92
C GLY A 115 2.70 10.65 14.48
N GLU A 116 1.77 11.22 13.71
CA GLU A 116 0.40 11.50 14.16
C GLU A 116 -0.65 10.84 13.25
N GLN A 117 -0.89 11.39 12.06
CA GLN A 117 -1.97 10.95 11.18
C GLN A 117 -1.50 10.77 9.73
N LEU A 118 -1.77 9.60 9.16
CA LEU A 118 -1.73 9.36 7.71
C LEU A 118 -3.16 9.42 7.16
N THR A 119 -3.40 10.26 6.16
CA THR A 119 -4.69 10.36 5.46
C THR A 119 -4.50 10.07 3.97
N GLU A 120 -5.22 9.08 3.47
CA GLU A 120 -5.29 8.75 2.03
C GLU A 120 -6.71 8.96 1.53
N ALA A 121 -6.86 9.79 0.49
CA ALA A 121 -8.13 10.02 -0.17
C ALA A 121 -8.02 9.64 -1.66
N SER A 122 -8.80 8.67 -2.09
CA SER A 122 -8.83 8.19 -3.47
C SER A 122 -10.26 7.91 -3.90
N LYS A 123 -10.58 8.15 -5.18
CA LYS A 123 -11.86 7.70 -5.75
C LYS A 123 -11.96 6.17 -5.72
N ASP A 124 -10.92 5.50 -6.18
CA ASP A 124 -10.79 4.04 -6.22
C ASP A 124 -9.37 3.67 -5.74
N ARG A 125 -9.25 2.66 -4.86
CA ARG A 125 -7.98 2.12 -4.37
C ARG A 125 -7.88 0.64 -4.72
N GLN A 126 -6.77 0.23 -5.33
CA GLN A 126 -6.47 -1.16 -5.64
C GLN A 126 -5.08 -1.52 -5.11
N GLU A 127 -4.99 -2.63 -4.39
CA GLU A 127 -3.73 -3.14 -3.84
C GLU A 127 -3.55 -4.59 -4.30
N THR A 128 -2.39 -4.89 -4.89
CA THR A 128 -2.03 -6.24 -5.34
C THR A 128 -0.80 -6.69 -4.58
N ILE A 129 -0.92 -7.79 -3.86
CA ILE A 129 0.12 -8.28 -2.94
C ILE A 129 0.47 -9.70 -3.33
N ALA A 130 1.73 -9.92 -3.71
CA ALA A 130 2.16 -11.20 -4.26
C ALA A 130 2.31 -12.31 -3.21
N SER A 131 2.64 -11.94 -1.96
CA SER A 131 2.97 -12.91 -0.91
C SER A 131 2.17 -12.69 0.38
N THR A 132 2.41 -11.59 1.10
CA THR A 132 1.84 -11.38 2.43
C THR A 132 1.43 -9.93 2.64
N CYS A 133 0.21 -9.76 3.17
CA CYS A 133 -0.31 -8.51 3.71
C CYS A 133 -0.43 -8.66 5.24
N SER A 134 0.15 -7.75 6.01
CA SER A 134 0.04 -7.76 7.48
C SER A 134 -0.29 -6.37 8.00
N GLY A 135 -1.37 -6.26 8.79
CA GLY A 135 -1.73 -5.05 9.51
C GLY A 135 -1.78 -5.32 11.01
N THR A 136 -1.14 -4.48 11.82
CA THR A 136 -1.18 -4.54 13.28
C THR A 136 -1.63 -3.19 13.81
N ALA A 137 -2.62 -3.18 14.70
CA ALA A 137 -3.04 -1.99 15.43
C ALA A 137 -3.03 -2.30 16.92
N SER A 138 -2.40 -1.45 17.72
CA SER A 138 -2.29 -1.65 19.17
C SER A 138 -3.60 -1.40 19.93
N ALA A 139 -4.50 -0.58 19.37
CA ALA A 139 -5.79 -0.25 19.96
C ALA A 139 -6.96 -0.73 19.11
N GLN A 140 -7.05 -0.28 17.85
CA GLN A 140 -8.20 -0.56 17.00
C GLN A 140 -7.78 -0.65 15.53
N PHE A 141 -8.25 -1.70 14.86
CA PHE A 141 -8.31 -1.78 13.42
C PHE A 141 -9.78 -1.70 13.00
N SER A 142 -10.13 -0.82 12.06
CA SER A 142 -11.53 -0.62 11.65
C SER A 142 -11.66 -0.38 10.17
N VAL A 143 -12.67 -1.02 9.58
CA VAL A 143 -13.03 -0.92 8.16
C VAL A 143 -14.48 -0.51 8.08
N SER A 144 -14.74 0.69 7.53
CA SER A 144 -16.09 1.20 7.30
C SER A 144 -16.35 1.24 5.80
N THR A 145 -17.26 0.40 5.32
CA THR A 145 -17.65 0.31 3.91
C THR A 145 -19.11 -0.12 3.82
N LYS A 146 -19.81 0.24 2.73
CA LYS A 146 -21.17 -0.26 2.46
C LYS A 146 -21.17 -1.77 2.25
N ASN A 147 -20.12 -2.31 1.63
CA ASN A 147 -19.95 -3.72 1.34
C ASN A 147 -18.50 -4.13 1.56
N LEU A 148 -18.29 -5.23 2.28
CA LEU A 148 -16.99 -5.88 2.44
C LEU A 148 -17.09 -7.31 1.91
N SER A 149 -16.32 -7.64 0.88
CA SER A 149 -16.18 -9.00 0.37
C SER A 149 -14.75 -9.48 0.60
N VAL A 150 -14.62 -10.67 1.19
CA VAL A 150 -13.31 -11.29 1.46
C VAL A 150 -13.39 -12.74 0.98
N SER A 151 -12.40 -13.17 0.20
CA SER A 151 -12.27 -14.54 -0.29
C SER A 151 -10.91 -15.10 0.09
N PHE A 152 -10.89 -16.32 0.59
CA PHE A 152 -9.68 -17.00 1.04
C PHE A 152 -9.72 -18.45 0.55
N GLY A 153 -8.56 -19.01 0.19
CA GLY A 153 -8.43 -20.45 -0.04
C GLY A 153 -8.53 -21.24 1.27
N SER A 154 -7.95 -20.68 2.35
CA SER A 154 -8.13 -21.11 3.73
C SER A 154 -7.91 -19.90 4.64
N ALA A 155 -8.66 -19.80 5.73
CA ALA A 155 -8.50 -18.75 6.73
C ALA A 155 -8.43 -19.37 8.12
N THR A 156 -7.44 -18.95 8.91
CA THR A 156 -7.40 -19.25 10.34
C THR A 156 -7.65 -17.95 11.08
N LEU A 157 -8.84 -17.79 11.66
CA LEU A 157 -9.14 -16.70 12.57
C LEU A 157 -8.79 -17.16 13.99
N GLY A 158 -7.57 -16.88 14.42
CA GLY A 158 -7.14 -17.06 15.80
C GLY A 158 -7.41 -15.78 16.57
N ALA A 159 -8.53 -15.72 17.28
CA ALA A 159 -8.83 -14.57 18.12
C ALA A 159 -9.42 -15.04 19.45
N GLU A 160 -8.84 -14.52 20.52
CA GLU A 160 -9.49 -14.48 21.83
C GLU A 160 -10.50 -13.32 21.80
N PHE A 161 -11.66 -13.55 21.19
CA PHE A 161 -12.73 -12.55 21.19
C PHE A 161 -13.39 -12.49 22.58
N SER A 162 -13.46 -11.32 23.20
CA SER A 162 -14.34 -11.12 24.36
C SER A 162 -15.82 -11.09 23.94
N GLU A 163 -16.12 -10.50 22.77
CA GLU A 163 -17.45 -10.45 22.17
C GLU A 163 -17.34 -10.20 20.65
N MET A 164 -18.22 -10.81 19.85
CA MET A 164 -18.42 -10.47 18.43
C MET A 164 -19.86 -9.97 18.26
N THR A 165 -20.04 -8.65 18.16
CA THR A 165 -21.36 -8.05 18.00
C THR A 165 -21.66 -7.82 16.52
N VAL A 166 -22.73 -8.45 16.01
CA VAL A 166 -23.22 -8.22 14.64
C VAL A 166 -24.55 -7.49 14.73
N SER A 167 -24.58 -6.23 14.30
CA SER A 167 -25.80 -5.42 14.23
C SER A 167 -26.41 -5.52 12.83
N GLY A 168 -27.51 -6.26 12.67
CA GLY A 168 -28.24 -6.41 11.40
C GLY A 168 -28.56 -7.86 11.03
N THR A 169 -29.19 -8.07 9.87
CA THR A 169 -29.53 -9.41 9.36
C THR A 169 -28.27 -10.09 8.80
N THR A 170 -27.95 -11.28 9.32
CA THR A 170 -26.81 -12.08 8.86
C THR A 170 -27.31 -13.32 8.12
N THR A 171 -26.90 -13.49 6.86
CA THR A 171 -27.13 -14.75 6.12
C THR A 171 -25.80 -15.45 5.93
N GLN A 172 -25.58 -16.53 6.68
CA GLN A 172 -24.38 -17.35 6.57
C GLN A 172 -24.74 -18.68 5.88
N THR A 173 -24.19 -18.89 4.67
CA THR A 173 -24.33 -20.19 3.97
C THR A 173 -23.07 -21.00 4.22
N VAL A 174 -23.14 -21.98 5.14
CA VAL A 174 -22.03 -22.89 5.44
C VAL A 174 -22.20 -24.17 4.64
N GLY A 175 -21.19 -24.55 3.85
CA GLY A 175 -21.22 -25.81 3.08
C GLY A 175 -21.10 -27.06 3.95
N GLN A 176 -20.15 -27.07 4.90
CA GLN A 176 -20.02 -28.04 6.00
C GLN A 176 -19.36 -27.35 7.20
N SER A 177 -19.98 -27.41 8.38
CA SER A 177 -19.35 -27.01 9.64
C SER A 177 -18.89 -28.25 10.40
N LYS A 178 -17.63 -28.29 10.84
CA LYS A 178 -17.12 -29.29 11.79
C LYS A 178 -16.56 -28.56 13.00
N GLN A 179 -17.38 -28.42 14.04
CA GLN A 179 -16.95 -27.90 15.33
C GLN A 179 -16.24 -29.04 16.10
N THR A 180 -14.99 -28.84 16.47
CA THR A 180 -14.23 -29.82 17.27
C THR A 180 -13.86 -29.17 18.60
N GLY A 181 -14.58 -29.52 19.66
CA GLY A 181 -14.37 -29.01 21.03
C GLY A 181 -15.62 -29.13 21.89
N GLY A 182 -15.50 -29.66 23.12
CA GLY A 182 -16.61 -29.94 24.04
C GLY A 182 -17.22 -28.72 24.74
N GLY A 183 -17.45 -27.62 24.01
CA GLY A 183 -18.09 -26.41 24.52
C GLY A 183 -19.58 -26.35 24.15
N ILE A 184 -20.43 -25.98 25.11
CA ILE A 184 -21.86 -25.74 24.91
C ILE A 184 -22.04 -24.61 23.89
N VAL A 185 -22.77 -24.87 22.79
CA VAL A 185 -23.19 -23.83 21.84
C VAL A 185 -24.47 -23.19 22.36
N GLN A 186 -24.37 -22.03 23.01
CA GLN A 186 -25.54 -21.22 23.37
C GLN A 186 -25.92 -20.33 22.18
N ALA A 187 -26.82 -20.81 21.33
CA ALA A 187 -27.50 -19.96 20.35
C ALA A 187 -28.68 -19.26 21.04
N THR A 188 -28.49 -18.01 21.47
CA THR A 188 -29.62 -17.16 21.90
C THR A 188 -30.12 -16.41 20.67
N THR A 189 -31.18 -16.90 20.04
CA THR A 189 -31.82 -16.20 18.92
C THR A 189 -32.84 -15.21 19.46
N GLY A 190 -32.67 -13.93 19.12
CA GLY A 190 -33.74 -12.95 19.25
C GLY A 190 -34.80 -13.21 18.19
N SER A 191 -36.01 -13.60 18.60
CA SER A 191 -37.27 -13.52 17.83
C SER A 191 -37.21 -13.76 16.30
N GLU A 192 -36.61 -14.84 15.79
CA GLU A 192 -36.87 -15.32 14.42
C GLU A 192 -36.87 -16.86 14.33
N THR A 193 -37.68 -17.36 13.40
CA THR A 193 -38.04 -18.77 13.18
C THR A 193 -36.85 -19.60 12.68
N LEU A 194 -36.56 -20.72 13.35
CA LEU A 194 -35.52 -21.67 12.93
C LEU A 194 -36.09 -22.64 11.87
N THR A 195 -35.81 -22.44 10.59
CA THR A 195 -36.09 -23.45 9.57
C THR A 195 -34.92 -24.42 9.50
N ALA A 196 -34.96 -25.51 10.28
CA ALA A 196 -33.96 -26.56 10.21
C ALA A 196 -34.07 -27.32 8.89
N GLY A 197 -33.12 -27.14 7.99
CA GLY A 197 -32.81 -28.16 6.98
C GLY A 197 -32.33 -29.44 7.68
N THR A 198 -32.54 -30.61 7.07
CA THR A 198 -32.33 -31.94 7.65
C THR A 198 -31.00 -32.07 8.42
N ALA A 199 -31.04 -31.94 9.75
CA ALA A 199 -29.88 -32.17 10.59
C ALA A 199 -29.78 -33.66 10.90
N ARG A 200 -28.79 -34.35 10.32
CA ARG A 200 -28.42 -35.71 10.75
C ARG A 200 -27.44 -35.60 11.91
N PHE A 201 -27.92 -35.88 13.12
CA PHE A 201 -27.07 -36.05 14.30
C PHE A 201 -26.65 -37.52 14.42
N GLU A 202 -25.42 -37.84 14.03
CA GLU A 202 -24.86 -39.18 14.23
C GLU A 202 -24.13 -39.27 15.57
N THR A 203 -24.86 -39.26 16.70
CA THR A 203 -24.40 -39.82 17.99
C THR A 203 -25.61 -40.27 18.83
N PRO A 204 -25.46 -41.30 19.69
CA PRO A 204 -26.59 -41.84 20.44
C PRO A 204 -26.92 -40.95 21.64
N VAL A 205 -28.15 -40.46 21.66
CA VAL A 205 -28.93 -39.96 22.81
C VAL A 205 -28.40 -38.71 23.52
N PHE A 206 -28.98 -37.54 23.18
CA PHE A 206 -29.10 -36.42 24.10
C PHE A 206 -30.56 -35.98 24.20
N ASP A 207 -31.00 -35.73 25.43
CA ASP A 207 -32.34 -35.27 25.79
C ASP A 207 -32.48 -33.78 25.44
N LEU A 208 -33.49 -33.43 24.64
CA LEU A 208 -33.71 -32.07 24.14
C LEU A 208 -34.55 -31.28 25.14
N ALA A 209 -33.91 -30.60 26.09
CA ALA A 209 -34.60 -29.69 27.01
C ALA A 209 -34.87 -28.32 26.35
N ILE A 210 -36.01 -28.18 25.68
CA ILE A 210 -36.49 -26.87 25.19
C ILE A 210 -37.06 -26.09 26.39
N LYS A 211 -36.33 -25.11 26.91
CA LYS A 211 -36.90 -24.04 27.76
C LYS A 211 -37.29 -22.86 26.89
N SER A 212 -38.48 -22.89 26.29
CA SER A 212 -39.14 -21.68 25.82
C SER A 212 -40.64 -21.74 26.16
N THR A 213 -41.16 -20.65 26.73
CA THR A 213 -42.60 -20.36 26.77
C THR A 213 -43.04 -20.03 25.34
N ALA A 214 -43.29 -21.05 24.54
CA ALA A 214 -43.93 -20.92 23.25
C ALA A 214 -45.45 -21.09 23.43
N THR A 215 -46.23 -20.05 23.13
CA THR A 215 -47.68 -20.19 22.93
C THR A 215 -47.91 -21.02 21.68
N VAL A 216 -48.27 -22.29 21.85
CA VAL A 216 -48.68 -23.18 20.76
C VAL A 216 -50.09 -22.74 20.31
N MET A 217 -50.19 -22.07 19.17
CA MET A 217 -51.46 -21.92 18.46
C MET A 217 -51.86 -23.28 17.88
N ALA A 218 -53.05 -23.73 18.24
CA ALA A 218 -53.59 -25.05 17.94
C ALA A 218 -53.58 -25.39 16.44
N GLY A 219 -53.05 -26.57 16.11
CA GLY A 219 -53.04 -27.11 14.74
C GLY A 219 -52.05 -28.27 14.57
N LEU A 220 -52.07 -29.26 15.46
CA LEU A 220 -51.30 -30.51 15.32
C LEU A 220 -52.29 -31.67 15.20
N THR A 221 -52.47 -32.16 13.98
CA THR A 221 -53.11 -33.44 13.69
C THR A 221 -52.04 -34.54 13.77
N ASP A 222 -52.24 -35.47 14.70
CA ASP A 222 -51.67 -36.82 14.81
C ASP A 222 -50.15 -37.04 14.63
N ILE A 223 -49.45 -37.13 15.76
CA ILE A 223 -48.25 -37.98 15.91
C ILE A 223 -48.67 -39.19 16.75
N HIS A 224 -49.20 -40.21 16.08
CA HIS A 224 -49.42 -41.55 16.64
C HIS A 224 -49.19 -42.59 15.53
N SER A 225 -47.95 -42.75 15.08
CA SER A 225 -47.50 -43.96 14.34
C SER A 225 -46.00 -43.92 14.03
N MET A 226 -45.14 -43.96 15.05
CA MET A 226 -43.71 -44.23 14.80
C MET A 226 -43.00 -44.81 16.03
N VAL A 227 -43.64 -45.77 16.69
CA VAL A 227 -42.95 -46.75 17.56
C VAL A 227 -43.61 -48.11 17.33
N ASP A 228 -43.28 -48.74 16.22
CA ASP A 228 -43.47 -50.18 16.05
C ASP A 228 -42.24 -50.73 15.32
N GLY A 229 -41.56 -51.67 15.96
CA GLY A 229 -40.48 -52.46 15.35
C GLY A 229 -39.10 -52.25 15.96
N ALA A 230 -38.89 -52.72 17.19
CA ALA A 230 -37.69 -53.47 17.60
C ALA A 230 -37.63 -53.68 19.12
N ILE A 231 -38.47 -54.57 19.67
CA ILE A 231 -38.12 -55.28 20.91
C ILE A 231 -38.27 -56.77 20.63
N SER A 232 -37.13 -57.38 20.35
CA SER A 232 -36.92 -58.82 20.20
C SER A 232 -37.15 -59.54 21.52
N ALA A 233 -37.77 -60.71 21.42
CA ALA A 233 -38.08 -61.63 22.51
C ALA A 233 -36.85 -62.10 23.30
N GLY A 234 -37.06 -62.29 24.61
CA GLY A 234 -36.17 -63.01 25.53
C GLY A 234 -36.88 -63.23 26.85
N GLY A 235 -37.57 -64.37 27.00
CA GLY A 235 -38.40 -64.70 28.15
C GLY A 235 -37.66 -65.30 29.35
N ILE A 236 -38.47 -65.62 30.38
CA ILE A 236 -38.38 -66.64 31.46
C ILE A 236 -39.14 -66.06 32.69
N LEU A 237 -40.37 -66.53 32.97
CA LEU A 237 -40.75 -67.45 34.07
C LEU A 237 -40.14 -67.04 35.42
N THR A 238 -40.87 -66.74 36.49
CA THR A 238 -42.22 -67.05 36.99
C THR A 238 -42.71 -65.89 37.86
#